data_AF-A0A218PSB6-F1
#
_entry.id   AF-A0A218PSB6-F1
#
_cell.length_a   1.000
_cell.length_b   1.000
_cell.length_c   1.000
_cell.angle_alpha   90.00
_cell.angle_beta   90.00
_cell.angle_gamma   90.00
#
_symmetry.space_group_name_H-M   'P 1'
#
loop_
_entity.id
_entity.type
_entity.pdbx_description
1 polymer ?
#
loop_
_entity_poly.entity_id
_entity_poly.type
_entity_poly.pdbx_seq_one_letter_code
_entity_poly.pdbx_strand_id
1 'polypeptide(L)' 'MNRSNKKDTKKSTKMGRPATGQGQQIGTRWSDDVLRRVDDWRRVQPDIPTRPEALRRLVLRGLEVDKK' A
#
# COMPACT_ATOMS: atom_id res chain seq x y z
N MET A 1 -58.04 3.69 -10.67
CA MET A 1 -56.97 2.68 -10.75
C MET A 1 -55.80 3.25 -11.55
N ASN A 2 -54.62 3.48 -10.94
CA ASN A 2 -53.40 3.73 -11.71
C ASN A 2 -52.20 3.01 -11.07
N ARG A 3 -51.51 2.23 -11.91
CA ARG A 3 -50.49 1.24 -11.57
C ARG A 3 -49.18 1.94 -11.18
N SER A 4 -48.69 1.70 -9.96
CA SER A 4 -47.32 2.11 -9.59
C SER A 4 -46.33 1.05 -10.07
N ASN A 5 -45.55 1.38 -11.10
CA ASN A 5 -44.37 0.61 -11.49
C ASN A 5 -43.31 0.69 -10.37
N LYS A 6 -43.11 -0.42 -9.67
CA LYS A 6 -42.01 -0.59 -8.73
C LYS A 6 -40.70 -0.65 -9.52
N LYS A 7 -39.88 0.41 -9.47
CA LYS A 7 -38.52 0.38 -10.00
C LYS A 7 -37.69 -0.54 -9.11
N ASP A 8 -37.24 -1.66 -9.65
CA ASP A 8 -36.25 -2.53 -9.00
C ASP A 8 -34.96 -1.75 -8.74
N THR A 9 -34.73 -1.40 -7.48
CA THR A 9 -33.47 -0.83 -7.02
C THR A 9 -32.40 -1.92 -7.04
N LYS A 10 -31.73 -2.11 -8.19
CA LYS A 10 -30.49 -2.90 -8.24
C LYS A 10 -29.36 -2.14 -7.55
N LYS A 11 -29.31 -2.21 -6.22
CA LYS A 11 -28.14 -1.76 -5.45
C LYS A 11 -27.09 -2.88 -5.53
N SER A 12 -26.24 -2.82 -6.55
CA SER A 12 -25.01 -3.63 -6.59
C SER A 12 -24.08 -3.11 -5.49
N THR A 13 -24.15 -3.70 -4.31
CA THR A 13 -23.11 -3.55 -3.30
C THR A 13 -21.85 -4.17 -3.89
N LYS A 14 -20.91 -3.32 -4.33
CA LYS A 14 -19.50 -3.71 -4.54
C LYS A 14 -19.00 -4.34 -3.24
N MET A 15 -19.18 -5.65 -3.11
CA MET A 15 -18.75 -6.42 -1.95
C MET A 15 -17.32 -6.85 -2.21
N GLY A 16 -16.38 -6.04 -1.71
CA GLY A 16 -14.95 -6.25 -1.84
C GLY A 16 -14.17 -5.12 -1.20
N ARG A 17 -12.95 -5.41 -0.74
CA ARG A 17 -12.03 -4.41 -0.19
C ARG A 17 -11.95 -3.25 -1.18
N PRO A 18 -12.12 -1.98 -0.74
CA PRO A 18 -12.02 -0.84 -1.64
C PRO A 18 -10.72 -0.92 -2.43
N ALA A 19 -10.74 -0.44 -3.68
CA ALA A 19 -9.56 -0.35 -4.54
C ALA A 19 -8.44 0.34 -3.74
N THR A 20 -7.51 -0.47 -3.21
CA THR A 20 -6.48 0.01 -2.30
C THR A 20 -5.48 0.76 -3.17
N GLY A 21 -5.25 2.03 -2.86
CA GLY A 21 -4.77 3.03 -3.80
C GLY A 21 -3.45 2.71 -4.52
N GLN A 22 -3.37 3.19 -5.76
CA GLN A 22 -2.22 3.53 -6.65
C GLN A 22 -0.95 2.65 -6.67
N GLY A 23 -0.89 1.51 -5.98
CA GLY A 23 0.30 0.66 -5.95
C GLY A 23 -0.02 -0.82 -5.86
N GLN A 24 0.77 -1.63 -6.56
CA GLN A 24 0.72 -3.09 -6.45
C GLN A 24 1.26 -3.52 -5.09
N GLN A 25 0.48 -4.30 -4.33
CA GLN A 25 0.96 -4.91 -3.09
C GLN A 25 1.98 -6.00 -3.42
N ILE A 26 3.17 -5.91 -2.84
CA ILE A 26 4.23 -6.92 -2.92
C ILE A 26 4.34 -7.60 -1.55
N GLY A 27 4.00 -8.89 -1.49
CA GLY A 27 4.15 -9.71 -0.30
C GLY A 27 5.42 -10.55 -0.40
N THR A 28 6.37 -10.33 0.51
CA THR A 28 7.63 -11.09 0.55
C THR A 28 7.98 -11.42 2.00
N ARG A 29 8.63 -12.56 2.22
CA ARG A 29 9.17 -12.94 3.53
C ARG A 29 10.56 -12.36 3.70
N TRP A 30 10.78 -11.68 4.82
CA TRP A 30 12.05 -11.03 5.17
C TRP A 30 12.56 -11.64 6.47
N SER A 31 13.88 -11.73 6.64
CA SER A 31 14.48 -12.13 7.92
C SER A 31 14.43 -10.99 8.93
N ASP A 32 14.39 -11.35 10.22
CA ASP A 32 14.37 -10.37 11.31
C ASP A 32 15.57 -9.41 11.31
N ASP A 33 16.76 -9.89 10.93
CA ASP A 33 17.97 -9.04 10.84
C ASP A 33 17.77 -7.89 9.85
N VAL A 34 17.23 -8.19 8.67
CA VAL A 34 17.01 -7.19 7.63
C VAL A 34 15.92 -6.22 8.06
N LEU A 35 14.84 -6.72 8.66
CA LEU A 35 13.78 -5.86 9.20
C LEU A 35 14.31 -4.93 10.29
N ARG A 36 15.18 -5.42 11.18
CA ARG A 36 15.79 -4.61 12.23
C ARG A 36 16.64 -3.49 11.65
N ARG A 37 17.45 -3.78 10.63
CA ARG A 37 18.25 -2.76 9.92
C ARG A 37 17.38 -1.68 9.28
N VAL A 38 16.27 -2.04 8.66
CA VAL A 38 15.31 -1.08 8.10
C VAL A 38 14.66 -0.24 9.20
N ASP A 39 14.31 -0.87 10.32
CA ASP A 39 13.72 -0.19 11.48
C ASP A 39 14.71 0.75 12.19
N ASP A 40 15.99 0.40 12.25
CA ASP A 40 17.05 1.27 12.78
C ASP A 40 17.29 2.47 11.84
N TRP A 41 17.29 2.24 10.53
CA TRP A 41 17.42 3.30 9.55
C TRP A 41 16.25 4.31 9.59
N ARG A 42 15.01 3.84 9.75
CA ARG A 42 13.84 4.76 9.82
C ARG A 42 13.81 5.59 11.09
N ARG A 43 14.39 5.11 12.21
CA ARG A 43 14.41 5.81 13.51
C ARG A 43 15.25 7.08 13.48
N VAL A 44 16.26 7.13 12.62
CA VAL A 44 17.14 8.30 12.48
C VAL A 44 16.63 9.33 11.46
N GLN A 45 15.52 9.04 10.76
CA GLN A 45 14.94 9.97 9.80
C GLN A 45 14.10 11.05 10.51
N PRO A 46 14.10 12.29 10.00
CA PRO A 46 13.42 13.42 10.65
C PRO A 46 11.89 13.22 10.75
N ASP A 47 11.29 12.49 9.80
CA ASP A 47 9.85 12.25 9.71
C ASP A 47 9.43 10.85 10.19
N ILE A 48 10.39 10.02 10.65
CA ILE A 48 10.18 8.64 11.12
C ILE A 48 9.22 7.86 10.18
N PRO A 49 9.59 7.68 8.90
CA PRO A 49 8.69 7.19 7.87
C PRO A 49 8.16 5.81 8.26
N THR A 50 6.94 5.46 7.83
CA THR A 50 6.40 4.11 8.03
C THR A 50 7.30 3.05 7.40
N ARG A 51 7.26 1.79 7.86
CA ARG A 51 8.11 0.73 7.30
C ARG A 51 7.97 0.58 5.77
N PRO A 52 6.76 0.61 5.18
CA PRO A 52 6.60 0.60 3.72
C PRO A 52 7.22 1.83 3.03
N GLU A 53 7.10 3.02 3.62
CA GLU A 53 7.73 4.24 3.10
C GLU A 53 9.25 4.18 3.17
N ALA A 54 9.80 3.66 4.28
CA ALA A 54 11.23 3.46 4.46
C ALA A 54 11.80 2.53 3.38
N LEU A 55 11.11 1.42 3.11
CA LEU A 55 11.48 0.50 2.03
C LEU A 55 11.47 1.18 0.66
N ARG A 56 10.44 1.99 0.34
CA ARG A 56 10.39 2.74 -0.93
C ARG A 56 11.60 3.66 -1.09
N ARG A 57 11.93 4.43 -0.05
CA ARG A 57 13.09 5.35 -0.07
C ARG A 57 14.41 4.60 -0.24
N LEU A 58 14.59 3.50 0.50
CA LEU A 58 15.79 2.67 0.42
C LEU A 58 15.96 2.05 -0.97
N VAL A 59 14.87 1.57 -1.58
CA VAL A 59 14.89 1.02 -2.96
C VAL A 59 15.26 2.11 -3.96
N LEU A 60 14.62 3.27 -3.91
CA LEU A 60 14.93 4.38 -4.82
C LEU A 60 16.40 4.80 -4.71
N ARG A 61 16.90 4.95 -3.48
CA ARG A 61 18.31 5.27 -3.24
C ARG A 61 19.25 4.19 -3.79
N GLY A 62 18.91 2.92 -3.63
CA GLY A 62 19.68 1.81 -4.20
C GLY A 62 19.73 1.87 -5.74
N LEU A 63 18.59 2.16 -6.37
CA LEU A 63 18.50 2.32 -7.83
C LEU A 63 19.26 3.55 -8.33
N GLU A 64 19.34 4.63 -7.57
CA GLU A 64 20.14 5.81 -7.94
C GLU A 64 21.64 5.54 -7.89
N VAL A 65 22.11 4.76 -6.92
CA VAL A 65 23.52 4.37 -6.79
C VAL A 65 23.94 3.39 -7.89
N ASP A 66 23.05 2.50 -8.32
CA ASP A 66 23.32 1.48 -9.34
C ASP A 66 23.20 2.00 -10.79
N LYS A 67 22.78 3.25 -10.99
CA LYS A 67 22.83 3.90 -12.32
C LYS A 67 24.28 4.08 -12.75
N LYS A 68 24.81 3.04 -13.40
CA LYS A 68 26.04 3.07 -14.19
C LYS A 68 25.80 3.72 -15.54
#